data_AF-A0A7K9EIJ0-F1
#
_entry.id   AF-A0A7K9EIJ0-F1
#
_cell.length_a   1.000
_cell.length_b   1.000
_cell.length_c   1.000
_cell.angle_alpha   90.00
_cell.angle_beta   90.00
_cell.angle_gamma   90.00
#
_symmetry.space_group_name_H-M   'P 1'
#
loop_
_entity.id
_entity.type
_entity.pdbx_description
1 polymer ?
#
loop_
_entity_poly.entity_id
_entity_poly.type
_entity_poly.pdbx_seq_one_letter_code
_entity_poly.pdbx_strand_id
1 'polypeptide(L)'
;MVATSLGPDTDLGKEMREGRVFLVDYEVLKDLPAGTIHGRQQHVAAPLCLLHQGRDGLLRPIAIQLSQTPGPSSPIFLPSDAEWDWLLAKTWVRNADFYSHQLHT
;
A
#
# COMPACT_ATOMS: atom_id res chain seq x y z
N MET A 1 13.38 3.81 6.68
CA MET A 1 12.70 2.96 5.66
C MET A 1 12.63 3.69 4.33
N VAL A 2 11.92 4.82 4.21
CA VAL A 2 11.64 5.48 2.90
C VAL A 2 12.65 6.55 2.46
N ALA A 3 13.82 6.66 3.10
CA ALA A 3 14.76 7.77 2.83
C ALA A 3 15.26 7.79 1.36
N THR A 4 15.46 6.62 0.77
CA THR A 4 15.82 6.46 -0.65
C THR A 4 14.75 6.99 -1.61
N SER A 5 13.47 6.88 -1.23
CA SER A 5 12.35 7.41 -2.03
C SER A 5 12.19 8.92 -1.92
N LEU A 6 12.58 9.52 -0.79
CA LEU A 6 12.43 10.97 -0.54
C LEU A 6 13.66 11.78 -0.97
N GLY A 7 14.84 11.18 -0.94
CA GLY A 7 16.12 11.86 -1.16
C GLY A 7 16.75 12.40 0.13
N PRO A 8 18.01 12.89 0.06
CA PRO A 8 18.81 13.21 1.25
C PRO A 8 18.45 14.54 1.95
N ASP A 9 17.77 15.46 1.27
CA ASP A 9 17.53 16.84 1.77
C ASP A 9 16.24 17.00 2.60
N THR A 10 15.60 15.87 2.95
CA THR A 10 14.32 15.85 3.63
C THR A 10 14.13 14.57 4.45
N ASP A 11 13.05 14.54 5.23
CA ASP A 11 12.62 13.37 5.99
C ASP A 11 11.09 13.22 5.91
N LEU A 12 10.59 12.05 6.30
CA LEU A 12 9.16 11.76 6.22
C LEU A 12 8.31 12.76 7.03
N GLY A 13 8.76 13.18 8.21
CA GLY A 13 8.02 14.11 9.06
C GLY A 13 7.91 15.51 8.44
N LYS A 14 8.96 15.96 7.74
CA LYS A 14 8.94 17.20 6.95
C LYS A 14 7.99 17.09 5.76
N GLU A 15 8.08 16.03 4.97
CA GLU A 15 7.19 15.81 3.82
C GLU A 15 5.71 15.72 4.24
N MET A 16 5.41 15.12 5.40
CA MET A 16 4.07 15.09 5.98
C MET A 16 3.57 16.49 6.36
N ARG A 17 4.39 17.29 7.06
CA ARG A 17 4.03 18.68 7.45
C ARG A 17 3.79 19.58 6.24
N GLU A 18 4.50 19.33 5.14
CA GLU A 18 4.35 20.08 3.90
C GLU A 18 3.22 19.54 2.99
N GLY A 19 2.44 18.56 3.46
CA GLY A 19 1.25 18.05 2.76
C GLY A 19 1.56 17.22 1.51
N ARG A 20 2.76 16.66 1.41
CA ARG A 20 3.21 15.86 0.25
C ARG A 20 3.10 14.35 0.45
N VAL A 21 2.61 13.91 1.60
CA VAL A 21 2.42 12.49 1.92
C VAL A 21 0.94 12.19 1.99
N PHE A 22 0.53 11.15 1.27
CA PHE A 22 -0.86 10.72 1.13
C PHE A 22 -0.98 9.27 1.59
N LEU A 23 -2.13 8.91 2.15
CA LEU A 23 -2.43 7.55 2.58
C LEU A 23 -3.68 7.08 1.84
N VAL A 24 -3.60 5.88 1.27
CA VAL A 24 -4.78 5.13 0.84
C VAL A 24 -4.95 3.98 1.82
N ASP A 25 -6.04 4.01 2.57
CA ASP A 25 -6.36 3.05 3.62
C ASP A 25 -7.57 2.20 3.22
N TYR A 26 -7.35 0.89 3.09
CA TYR A 26 -8.38 -0.07 2.75
C TYR A 26 -8.93 -0.81 3.98
N GLU A 27 -8.97 -0.16 5.15
CA GLU A 27 -9.54 -0.72 6.38
C GLU A 27 -10.96 -1.27 6.19
N VAL A 28 -11.76 -0.69 5.28
CA VAL A 28 -13.11 -1.17 4.95
C VAL A 28 -13.14 -2.62 4.45
N LEU A 29 -12.04 -3.16 3.92
CA LEU A 29 -11.92 -4.54 3.45
C LEU A 29 -11.43 -5.50 4.53
N LYS A 30 -11.10 -4.99 5.73
CA LYS A 30 -10.64 -5.80 6.83
C LYS A 30 -11.72 -6.83 7.20
N ASP A 31 -11.29 -8.07 7.41
CA ASP A 31 -12.14 -9.21 7.75
C ASP A 31 -13.23 -9.53 6.70
N LEU A 32 -13.15 -8.97 5.49
CA LEU A 32 -14.05 -9.31 4.39
C LEU A 32 -13.87 -10.80 4.03
N PRO A 33 -14.94 -11.62 4.08
CA PRO A 33 -14.82 -13.03 3.77
C PRO A 33 -14.47 -13.22 2.30
N ALA A 34 -13.34 -13.88 2.05
CA ALA A 34 -12.92 -14.23 0.70
C ALA A 34 -13.70 -15.47 0.23
N GLY A 35 -14.33 -15.36 -0.94
CA GLY A 35 -15.11 -16.45 -1.53
C GLY A 35 -14.25 -17.59 -2.09
N THR A 36 -14.92 -18.48 -2.82
CA THR A 36 -14.31 -19.60 -3.53
C THR A 36 -14.63 -19.47 -5.02
N ILE A 37 -13.62 -19.62 -5.89
CA ILE A 37 -13.79 -19.60 -7.35
C ILE A 37 -13.32 -20.95 -7.90
N HIS A 38 -14.20 -21.67 -8.60
CA HIS A 38 -13.94 -23.03 -9.10
C HIS A 38 -13.39 -23.99 -8.03
N GLY A 39 -13.96 -23.94 -6.82
CA GLY A 39 -13.52 -24.77 -5.70
C GLY A 39 -12.21 -24.33 -5.04
N ARG A 40 -11.59 -23.22 -5.47
CA ARG A 40 -10.34 -22.70 -4.89
C ARG A 40 -10.60 -21.50 -3.99
N GLN A 41 -10.09 -21.56 -2.76
CA GLN A 41 -10.14 -20.46 -1.80
C GLN A 41 -9.46 -19.22 -2.39
N GLN A 42 -10.14 -18.09 -2.30
CA GLN A 42 -9.57 -16.79 -2.65
C GLN A 42 -9.10 -16.08 -1.38
N HIS A 43 -8.40 -14.95 -1.57
CA HIS A 43 -7.88 -14.14 -0.48
C HIS A 43 -8.14 -12.67 -0.75
N VAL A 44 -8.37 -11.90 0.31
CA VAL A 44 -8.55 -10.46 0.29
C VAL A 44 -7.58 -9.86 1.30
N ALA A 45 -6.91 -8.78 0.92
CA ALA A 45 -6.06 -7.99 1.79
C ALA A 45 -6.74 -6.66 2.14
N ALA A 46 -6.34 -6.07 3.27
CA ALA A 46 -6.77 -4.73 3.68
C ALA A 46 -5.52 -3.83 3.82
N PRO A 47 -4.91 -3.44 2.69
CA PRO A 47 -3.61 -2.77 2.71
C PRO A 47 -3.68 -1.31 3.16
N LEU A 48 -2.53 -0.79 3.61
CA LEU A 48 -2.22 0.63 3.71
C LEU A 48 -1.14 0.96 2.66
N CYS A 49 -1.42 1.93 1.80
CA CYS A 49 -0.48 2.39 0.78
C CYS A 49 -0.09 3.85 1.05
N LEU A 50 1.16 4.08 1.41
CA LEU A 50 1.71 5.41 1.63
C LEU A 50 2.29 5.93 0.31
N LEU A 51 1.85 7.10 -0.13
CA LEU A 51 2.31 7.76 -1.34
C LEU A 51 3.00 9.09 -1.01
N HIS A 52 3.95 9.46 -1.86
CA HIS A 52 4.63 10.74 -1.81
C HIS A 52 4.46 11.48 -3.13
N GLN A 53 4.20 12.79 -3.06
CA GLN A 53 4.17 13.67 -4.22
C GLN A 53 5.58 14.23 -4.47
N GLY A 54 6.18 13.82 -5.59
CA GLY A 54 7.47 14.35 -6.02
C GLY A 54 7.39 15.81 -6.46
N ARG A 55 8.55 16.44 -6.67
CA ARG A 55 8.62 17.81 -7.21
C ARG A 55 8.05 17.95 -8.62
N ASP A 56 7.96 16.84 -9.33
CA ASP A 56 7.30 16.72 -10.63
C ASP A 56 5.76 16.65 -10.52
N GLY A 57 5.21 16.74 -9.31
CA GLY A 57 3.78 16.71 -9.05
C GLY A 57 3.17 15.31 -9.07
N LEU A 58 3.94 14.27 -9.40
CA LEU A 58 3.45 12.90 -9.53
C LEU A 58 3.46 12.19 -8.17
N LEU A 59 2.37 11.48 -7.89
CA LEU A 59 2.24 10.61 -6.72
C LEU A 59 2.89 9.25 -6.98
N ARG A 60 3.72 8.81 -6.04
CA ARG A 60 4.40 7.51 -6.10
C ARG A 60 4.25 6.75 -4.80
N PRO A 61 3.96 5.45 -4.83
CA PRO A 61 3.95 4.62 -3.62
C PRO A 61 5.37 4.50 -3.07
N ILE A 62 5.53 4.76 -1.77
CA ILE A 62 6.82 4.71 -1.06
C ILE A 62 6.85 3.64 0.05
N ALA A 63 5.69 3.15 0.49
CA ALA A 63 5.58 2.03 1.41
C ALA A 63 4.20 1.36 1.30
N ILE A 64 4.14 0.04 1.42
CA ILE A 64 2.89 -0.74 1.43
C ILE A 64 2.92 -1.74 2.58
N GLN A 65 1.90 -1.74 3.43
CA GLN A 65 1.63 -2.81 4.40
C GLN A 65 0.36 -3.53 3.96
N LEU A 66 0.37 -4.87 3.84
CA LEU A 66 -0.77 -5.62 3.29
C LEU A 66 -1.87 -5.97 4.31
N SER A 67 -1.62 -5.71 5.59
CA SER A 67 -2.57 -5.89 6.69
C SER A 67 -2.70 -4.61 7.50
N GLN A 68 -3.84 -4.45 8.15
CA GLN A 68 -4.09 -3.38 9.11
C GLN A 68 -3.28 -3.52 10.40
N THR A 69 -2.98 -4.76 10.79
CA THR A 69 -2.24 -5.03 12.03
C THR A 69 -0.75 -5.21 11.73
N PRO A 70 0.14 -4.34 12.25
CA PRO A 70 1.58 -4.48 12.06
C PRO A 70 2.11 -5.71 12.82
N GLY A 71 3.19 -6.32 12.30
CA GLY A 71 3.86 -7.41 12.98
C GLY A 71 4.85 -8.15 12.08
N PRO A 72 5.60 -9.13 12.61
CA PRO A 72 6.60 -9.88 11.85
C PRO A 72 6.05 -10.61 10.62
N SER A 73 4.76 -10.98 10.65
CA SER A 73 4.05 -11.61 9.52
C SER A 73 3.41 -10.63 8.54
N SER A 74 3.46 -9.32 8.84
CA SER A 74 2.93 -8.26 7.98
C SER A 74 4.01 -7.20 7.76
N PRO A 75 5.02 -7.51 6.92
CA PRO A 75 6.09 -6.56 6.64
C PRO A 75 5.57 -5.32 5.91
N ILE A 76 6.34 -4.24 6.02
CA ILE A 76 6.17 -3.03 5.20
C ILE A 76 7.09 -3.19 3.99
N PHE A 77 6.50 -3.37 2.82
CA PHE A 77 7.20 -3.47 1.55
C PHE A 77 7.57 -2.08 1.04
N LEU A 78 8.75 -1.97 0.43
CA LEU A 78 9.34 -0.72 -0.05
C LEU A 78 9.73 -0.84 -1.54
N PRO A 79 9.83 0.29 -2.27
CA PRO A 79 10.36 0.30 -3.63
C PRO A 79 11.79 -0.23 -3.77
N SER A 80 12.54 -0.27 -2.67
CA SER A 80 13.92 -0.78 -2.60
C SER A 80 14.02 -2.29 -2.36
N ASP A 81 12.90 -2.95 -2.08
CA ASP A 81 12.88 -4.41 -1.90
C ASP A 81 13.10 -5.12 -3.24
N ALA A 82 13.18 -6.46 -3.20
CA ALA A 82 13.29 -7.25 -4.41
C ALA A 82 12.13 -6.95 -5.38
N GLU A 83 12.42 -6.96 -6.68
CA GLU A 83 11.48 -6.56 -7.73
C GLU A 83 10.11 -7.24 -7.59
N TRP A 84 10.11 -8.55 -7.35
CA TRP A 84 8.89 -9.34 -7.21
C TRP A 84 8.13 -9.08 -5.92
N ASP A 85 8.82 -8.77 -4.81
CA ASP A 85 8.18 -8.42 -3.55
C ASP A 85 7.41 -7.11 -3.69
N TRP A 86 8.05 -6.10 -4.30
CA TRP A 86 7.42 -4.81 -4.53
C TRP A 86 6.30 -4.87 -5.56
N LEU A 87 6.48 -5.64 -6.63
CA LEU A 87 5.43 -5.84 -7.63
C LEU A 87 4.20 -6.54 -7.02
N LEU A 88 4.41 -7.58 -6.22
CA LEU A 88 3.33 -8.31 -5.57
C LEU A 88 2.59 -7.42 -4.57
N ALA A 89 3.30 -6.64 -3.75
CA ALA A 89 2.68 -5.70 -2.83
C ALA A 89 1.76 -4.68 -3.54
N LYS A 90 2.24 -4.08 -4.64
CA LYS A 90 1.41 -3.19 -5.48
C LYS A 90 0.21 -3.90 -6.10
N THR A 91 0.38 -5.17 -6.50
CA THR A 91 -0.70 -5.96 -7.10
C THR A 91 -1.82 -6.21 -6.09
N TRP A 92 -1.48 -6.51 -4.83
CA TRP A 92 -2.46 -6.62 -3.75
C TRP A 92 -3.17 -5.30 -3.44
N VAL A 93 -2.48 -4.16 -3.52
CA VAL A 93 -3.14 -2.84 -3.43
C VAL A 93 -4.13 -2.63 -4.58
N ARG A 94 -3.78 -3.01 -5.82
CA ARG A 94 -4.70 -2.93 -6.97
C ARG A 94 -5.89 -3.90 -6.83
N ASN A 95 -5.68 -5.07 -6.22
CA ASN A 95 -6.77 -6.00 -5.92
C ASN A 95 -7.74 -5.42 -4.88
N ALA A 96 -7.23 -4.80 -3.81
CA ALA A 96 -8.05 -4.09 -2.83
C ALA A 96 -8.83 -2.92 -3.46
N ASP A 97 -8.18 -2.13 -4.32
CA ASP A 97 -8.84 -1.06 -5.09
C ASP A 97 -10.00 -1.59 -5.94
N PHE A 98 -9.80 -2.73 -6.62
CA PHE A 98 -10.86 -3.38 -7.39
C PHE A 98 -12.07 -3.74 -6.50
N TYR A 99 -11.85 -4.38 -5.35
CA TYR A 99 -12.93 -4.71 -4.43
C TYR A 99 -13.66 -3.46 -3.93
N SER A 100 -12.90 -2.45 -3.47
CA SER A 100 -13.46 -1.21 -2.96
C SER A 100 -14.32 -0.50 -4.00
N HIS A 101 -13.83 -0.40 -5.23
CA HIS A 101 -14.54 0.22 -6.35
C HIS A 101 -15.83 -0.53 -6.70
N GLN A 102 -15.81 -1.87 -6.78
CA GLN A 102 -16.97 -2.65 -7.22
C GLN A 102 -18.05 -2.80 -6.15
N LEU A 103 -17.69 -2.77 -4.86
CA LEU A 103 -18.63 -2.99 -3.75
C LEU A 103 -19.27 -1.70 -3.22
N HIS A 104 -18.65 -0.54 -3.44
CA HIS A 104 -19.12 0.75 -2.93
C HIS A 104 -19.61 1.72 -4.03
N THR A 105 -19.95 1.20 -5.21
CA THR A 105 -20.69 1.95 -6.25
C THR A 105 -22.14 1.52 -6.26
#